data_AF-A0A7C3GUK1-F1
#
_entry.id   AF-A0A7C3GUK1-F1
#
_cell.length_a   1.000
_cell.length_b   1.000
_cell.length_c   1.000
_cell.angle_alpha   90.00
_cell.angle_beta   90.00
_cell.angle_gamma   90.00
#
_symmetry.space_group_name_H-M   'P 1'
#
loop_
_entity.id
_entity.type
_entity.pdbx_description
1 polymer ?
#
loop_
_entity_poly.entity_id
_entity_poly.type
_entity_poly.pdbx_seq_one_letter_code
_entity_poly.pdbx_strand_id
1 'polypeptide(L)'
;MQQTPVLNNIVEQYADEIAFLYTQRQNALSSPVYYLDEIQALENRLIAHLEGLKLGGVIGWEYCEENLQFEQAGELFAAAFSAVHMQDMDKLDQVFDVAGEEAVLLDAIADAFIWQFHEFTPMLANGLYNTKKPQKMYTALCLYRSIASVPDTVV
;
A
#
# COMPACT_ATOMS: atom_id res chain seq x y z
N MET A 1 9.38 -6.14 -25.90
CA MET A 1 10.06 -4.85 -26.16
C MET A 1 11.19 -4.76 -25.15
N GLN A 2 12.44 -4.56 -25.58
CA GLN A 2 13.55 -4.33 -24.63
C GLN A 2 13.36 -2.93 -24.01
N GLN A 3 13.13 -2.88 -22.70
CA GLN A 3 13.09 -1.63 -21.95
C GLN A 3 14.52 -1.23 -21.55
N THR A 4 14.78 0.07 -21.48
CA THR A 4 16.11 0.66 -21.29
C THR A 4 16.52 0.61 -19.81
N PRO A 5 17.79 0.32 -19.45
CA PRO A 5 18.24 0.22 -18.04
C PRO A 5 17.91 1.43 -17.15
N VAL A 6 17.84 2.63 -17.74
CA VAL A 6 17.45 3.87 -17.04
C VAL A 6 16.01 3.82 -16.53
N LEU A 7 15.10 3.18 -17.26
CA LEU A 7 13.69 3.08 -16.87
C LEU A 7 13.53 2.15 -15.67
N ASN A 8 14.28 1.04 -15.62
CA ASN A 8 14.27 0.11 -14.49
C ASN A 8 14.75 0.82 -13.21
N ASN A 9 15.89 1.51 -13.26
CA ASN A 9 16.42 2.26 -12.12
C ASN A 9 15.43 3.30 -11.57
N ILE A 10 14.63 3.95 -12.44
CA ILE A 10 13.63 4.93 -12.01
C ILE A 10 12.46 4.24 -11.29
N VAL A 11 12.02 3.08 -11.80
CA VAL A 11 10.94 2.31 -11.17
C VAL A 11 11.37 1.74 -9.82
N GLU A 12 12.59 1.23 -9.72
CA GLU A 12 13.21 0.79 -8.46
C GLU A 12 13.24 1.94 -7.43
N GLN A 13 13.68 3.12 -7.86
CA GLN A 13 13.70 4.32 -7.00
C GLN A 13 12.29 4.70 -6.52
N TYR A 14 11.23 4.50 -7.31
CA TYR A 14 9.88 4.76 -6.85
C TYR A 14 9.47 3.88 -5.67
N ALA A 15 9.81 2.59 -5.70
CA ALA A 15 9.47 1.69 -4.60
C ALA A 15 10.18 2.09 -3.30
N ASP A 16 11.47 2.44 -3.35
CA ASP A 16 12.22 2.93 -2.19
C ASP A 16 11.64 4.23 -1.65
N GLU A 17 11.35 5.19 -2.52
CA GLU A 17 10.77 6.48 -2.13
C GLU A 17 9.35 6.32 -1.58
N ILE A 18 8.54 5.39 -2.11
CA ILE A 18 7.22 5.06 -1.55
C ILE A 18 7.36 4.53 -0.13
N ALA A 19 8.27 3.57 0.11
CA ALA A 19 8.49 3.02 1.43
C ALA A 19 8.89 4.13 2.42
N PHE A 20 9.86 4.97 2.04
CA PHE A 20 10.33 6.09 2.85
C PHE A 20 9.24 7.15 3.11
N LEU A 21 8.49 7.53 2.09
CA LEU A 21 7.39 8.51 2.19
C LEU A 21 6.23 7.98 3.04
N TYR A 22 5.90 6.69 2.92
CA TYR A 22 4.91 6.04 3.77
C TYR A 22 5.31 6.10 5.24
N THR A 23 6.56 5.77 5.58
CA THR A 23 7.05 5.89 6.96
C THR A 23 6.97 7.33 7.48
N GLN A 24 7.36 8.31 6.67
CA GLN A 24 7.23 9.73 7.05
C GLN A 24 5.77 10.14 7.25
N ARG A 25 4.86 9.66 6.41
CA ARG A 25 3.42 9.89 6.54
C ARG A 25 2.90 9.35 7.87
N GLN A 26 3.22 8.10 8.23
CA GLN A 26 2.77 7.52 9.51
C GLN A 26 3.30 8.32 10.70
N ASN A 27 4.56 8.75 10.66
CA ASN A 27 5.14 9.61 11.69
C ASN A 27 4.42 10.96 11.77
N ALA A 28 4.10 11.58 10.62
CA ALA A 28 3.42 12.87 10.58
C ALA A 28 1.99 12.80 11.12
N LEU A 29 1.21 11.79 10.70
CA LEU A 29 -0.19 11.60 11.14
C LEU A 29 -0.33 11.28 12.64
N SER A 30 0.72 10.73 13.24
CA SER A 30 0.75 10.42 14.69
C SER A 30 1.27 11.57 15.56
N SER A 31 1.68 12.70 14.96
CA SER A 31 2.39 13.76 15.67
C SER A 31 1.67 15.10 15.56
N PRO A 32 1.36 15.76 16.70
CA PRO A 32 0.61 17.02 16.70
C PRO A 32 1.46 18.24 16.29
N VAL A 33 2.72 18.04 15.90
CA VAL A 33 3.64 19.13 15.53
C VAL A 33 3.63 19.44 14.03
N TYR A 34 3.01 18.58 13.22
CA TYR A 34 2.87 18.80 11.77
C TYR A 34 1.63 19.64 11.46
N TYR A 35 1.76 20.51 10.48
CA TYR A 35 0.65 21.28 9.92
C TYR A 35 -0.01 20.52 8.75
N LEU A 36 -1.26 20.88 8.44
CA LEU A 36 -2.04 20.20 7.40
C LEU A 36 -1.44 20.34 6.01
N ASP A 37 -0.80 21.46 5.70
CA ASP A 37 -0.11 21.71 4.43
C ASP A 37 1.16 20.88 4.28
N GLU A 38 1.89 20.63 5.38
CA GLU A 38 3.04 19.71 5.39
C GLU A 38 2.61 18.27 5.13
N ILE A 39 1.51 17.83 5.76
CA ILE A 39 0.91 16.50 5.51
C ILE A 39 0.47 16.42 4.05
N GLN A 40 -0.24 17.42 3.53
CA GLN A 40 -0.69 17.44 2.14
C GLN A 40 0.49 17.39 1.15
N ALA A 41 1.62 18.03 1.46
CA ALA A 41 2.83 17.97 0.64
C ALA A 41 3.44 16.56 0.62
N LEU A 42 3.46 15.86 1.76
CA LEU A 42 3.89 14.46 1.83
C LEU A 42 2.95 13.54 1.03
N GLU A 43 1.64 13.70 1.22
CA GLU A 43 0.60 12.96 0.51
C GLU A 43 0.75 13.12 -1.01
N ASN A 44 0.90 14.35 -1.51
CA ASN A 44 1.07 14.62 -2.94
C ASN A 44 2.32 13.95 -3.52
N ARG A 45 3.43 13.94 -2.77
CA ARG A 45 4.66 13.25 -3.19
C ARG A 45 4.44 11.74 -3.25
N LEU A 46 3.80 11.17 -2.22
CA LEU A 46 3.50 9.74 -2.17
C LEU A 46 2.62 9.33 -3.36
N ILE A 47 1.53 10.08 -3.63
CA ILE A 47 0.66 9.86 -4.80
C ILE A 47 1.48 9.85 -6.10
N ALA A 48 2.36 10.82 -6.31
CA ALA A 48 3.15 10.92 -7.53
C ALA A 48 4.07 9.70 -7.75
N HIS A 49 4.69 9.17 -6.69
CA HIS A 49 5.55 8.00 -6.79
C HIS A 49 4.73 6.72 -6.98
N LEU A 50 3.57 6.62 -6.32
CA LEU A 50 2.63 5.51 -6.51
C LEU A 50 2.15 5.41 -7.96
N GLU A 51 1.83 6.53 -8.61
CA GLU A 51 1.49 6.55 -10.04
C GLU A 51 2.68 6.10 -10.92
N GLY A 52 3.90 6.49 -10.55
CA GLY A 52 5.13 5.98 -11.18
C GLY A 52 5.28 4.47 -11.06
N LEU A 53 5.05 3.93 -9.86
CA LEU A 53 5.12 2.48 -9.59
C LEU A 53 4.06 1.70 -10.37
N LYS A 54 2.83 2.21 -10.49
CA LYS A 54 1.77 1.61 -11.33
C LYS A 54 2.23 1.43 -12.78
N LEU A 55 2.84 2.47 -13.35
CA LEU A 55 3.38 2.43 -14.71
C LEU A 55 4.56 1.46 -14.86
N GLY A 56 5.29 1.18 -13.78
CA GLY A 56 6.37 0.20 -13.72
C GLY A 56 5.91 -1.26 -13.83
N GLY A 57 4.65 -1.54 -13.49
CA GLY A 57 4.03 -2.87 -13.66
C GLY A 57 4.86 -4.00 -13.03
N VAL A 58 5.17 -5.03 -13.82
CA VAL A 58 5.89 -6.23 -13.35
C VAL A 58 7.28 -5.89 -12.80
N ILE A 59 8.00 -4.94 -13.39
CA ILE A 59 9.35 -4.56 -12.92
C ILE A 59 9.25 -3.89 -11.54
N GLY A 60 8.26 -3.02 -11.36
CA GLY A 60 7.99 -2.41 -10.06
C GLY A 60 7.61 -3.45 -9.01
N TRP A 61 6.84 -4.47 -9.39
CA TRP A 61 6.58 -5.61 -8.52
C TRP A 61 7.83 -6.39 -8.16
N GLU A 62 8.67 -6.80 -9.11
CA GLU A 62 9.87 -7.60 -8.84
C GLU A 62 10.77 -6.94 -7.79
N TYR A 63 10.94 -5.62 -7.90
CA TYR A 63 11.69 -4.86 -6.91
C TYR A 63 10.98 -4.76 -5.55
N CYS A 64 9.66 -4.53 -5.53
CA CYS A 64 8.89 -4.57 -4.29
C CYS A 64 8.96 -5.95 -3.60
N GLU A 65 8.91 -7.03 -4.38
CA GLU A 65 9.02 -8.42 -3.90
C GLU A 65 10.39 -8.67 -3.27
N GLU A 66 11.46 -8.20 -3.91
CA GLU A 66 12.81 -8.26 -3.33
C GLU A 66 12.88 -7.49 -2.01
N ASN A 67 12.28 -6.31 -1.92
CA ASN A 67 12.29 -5.48 -0.71
C ASN A 67 11.43 -6.02 0.43
N LEU A 68 10.55 -7.01 0.20
CA LEU A 68 9.81 -7.68 1.28
C LEU A 68 10.75 -8.33 2.31
N GLN A 69 11.99 -8.67 1.92
CA GLN A 69 13.01 -9.21 2.83
C GLN A 69 13.35 -8.29 4.02
N PHE A 70 13.04 -6.99 3.92
CA PHE A 70 13.29 -6.02 4.98
C PHE A 70 12.23 -6.05 6.08
N GLU A 71 11.08 -6.71 5.85
CA GLU A 71 9.99 -6.91 6.83
C GLU A 71 9.55 -5.61 7.52
N GLN A 72 9.49 -4.52 6.75
CA GLN A 72 9.16 -3.18 7.24
C GLN A 72 7.89 -2.64 6.57
N ALA A 73 7.19 -1.77 7.29
CA ALA A 73 5.85 -1.30 6.91
C ALA A 73 5.84 -0.56 5.57
N GLY A 74 6.89 0.22 5.24
CA GLY A 74 6.96 0.95 3.98
C GLY A 74 7.06 0.04 2.76
N GLU A 75 7.88 -0.99 2.87
CA GLU A 75 8.12 -1.99 1.83
C GLU A 75 6.86 -2.84 1.62
N LEU A 76 6.19 -3.24 2.70
CA LEU A 76 4.92 -3.95 2.62
C LEU A 76 3.81 -3.09 2.04
N PHE A 77 3.76 -1.79 2.35
CA PHE A 77 2.82 -0.86 1.72
C PHE A 77 3.05 -0.78 0.20
N ALA A 78 4.30 -0.59 -0.25
CA ALA A 78 4.64 -0.51 -1.67
C ALA A 78 4.29 -1.82 -2.42
N ALA A 79 4.63 -2.97 -1.84
CA ALA A 79 4.33 -4.28 -2.40
C ALA A 79 2.83 -4.56 -2.45
N ALA A 80 2.10 -4.31 -1.35
CA ALA A 80 0.64 -4.47 -1.31
C ALA A 80 -0.05 -3.57 -2.35
N PHE A 81 0.39 -2.32 -2.46
CA PHE A 81 -0.19 -1.38 -3.43
C PHE A 81 -0.01 -1.87 -4.87
N SER A 82 1.20 -2.35 -5.21
CA SER A 82 1.50 -2.95 -6.51
C SER A 82 0.64 -4.19 -6.77
N ALA A 83 0.56 -5.13 -5.84
CA ALA A 83 -0.23 -6.36 -5.98
C ALA A 83 -1.74 -6.06 -6.16
N VAL A 84 -2.28 -5.12 -5.38
CA VAL A 84 -3.68 -4.67 -5.51
C VAL A 84 -3.91 -3.99 -6.86
N HIS A 85 -2.95 -3.21 -7.37
CA HIS A 85 -3.03 -2.60 -8.71
C HIS A 85 -3.03 -3.60 -9.84
N MET A 86 -2.19 -4.61 -9.73
CA MET A 86 -2.15 -5.71 -10.69
C MET A 86 -3.35 -6.65 -10.58
N GLN A 87 -4.19 -6.50 -9.53
CA GLN A 87 -5.28 -7.43 -9.19
C GLN A 87 -4.78 -8.88 -9.07
N ASP A 88 -3.57 -9.04 -8.54
CA ASP A 88 -2.87 -10.32 -8.49
C ASP A 88 -2.90 -10.87 -7.05
N MET A 89 -3.74 -11.87 -6.85
CA MET A 89 -3.95 -12.47 -5.53
C MET A 89 -2.78 -13.32 -5.07
N ASP A 90 -1.98 -13.88 -5.98
CA ASP A 90 -0.81 -14.69 -5.60
C ASP A 90 0.28 -13.76 -5.06
N LYS A 91 0.50 -12.62 -5.71
CA LYS A 91 1.40 -11.56 -5.21
C LYS A 91 0.94 -11.03 -3.86
N LEU A 92 -0.35 -10.75 -3.72
CA LEU A 92 -0.91 -10.27 -2.46
C LEU A 92 -0.75 -11.30 -1.33
N ASP A 93 -0.88 -12.59 -1.63
CA ASP A 93 -0.67 -13.66 -0.66
C ASP A 93 0.78 -13.71 -0.17
N GLN A 94 1.77 -13.44 -1.03
CA GLN A 94 3.17 -13.30 -0.60
C GLN A 94 3.36 -12.16 0.41
N VAL A 95 2.73 -11.00 0.17
CA VAL A 95 2.81 -9.86 1.10
C VAL A 95 2.19 -10.22 2.45
N PHE A 96 1.05 -10.91 2.45
CA PHE A 96 0.42 -11.41 3.68
C PHE A 96 1.25 -12.46 4.41
N ASP A 97 1.96 -13.32 3.69
CA ASP A 97 2.80 -14.35 4.29
C ASP A 97 4.01 -13.72 4.98
N VAL A 98 4.60 -12.66 4.40
CA VAL A 98 5.68 -11.88 5.03
C VAL A 98 5.19 -11.10 6.25
N ALA A 99 4.01 -10.47 6.16
CA ALA A 99 3.45 -9.71 7.28
C ALA A 99 3.13 -10.58 8.50
N GLY A 100 2.80 -11.86 8.29
CA GLY A 100 2.32 -12.75 9.34
C GLY A 100 1.13 -12.14 10.08
N GLU A 101 1.17 -12.13 11.41
CA GLU A 101 0.13 -11.52 12.27
C GLU A 101 0.58 -10.17 12.88
N GLU A 102 1.67 -9.57 12.39
CA GLU A 102 2.22 -8.34 12.95
C GLU A 102 1.35 -7.12 12.58
N ALA A 103 0.70 -6.51 13.58
CA ALA A 103 -0.33 -5.49 13.35
C ALA A 103 0.18 -4.28 12.54
N VAL A 104 1.39 -3.79 12.82
CA VAL A 104 2.00 -2.65 12.11
C VAL A 104 2.18 -2.94 10.62
N LEU A 105 2.52 -4.19 10.28
CA LEU A 105 2.68 -4.64 8.91
C LEU A 105 1.33 -4.82 8.20
N LEU A 106 0.33 -5.34 8.92
CA LEU A 106 -1.03 -5.48 8.40
C LEU A 106 -1.73 -4.14 8.20
N ASP A 107 -1.45 -3.14 9.03
CA ASP A 107 -1.93 -1.77 8.85
C ASP A 107 -1.38 -1.16 7.55
N ALA A 108 -0.11 -1.44 7.20
CA ALA A 108 0.46 -1.01 5.92
C ALA A 108 -0.25 -1.65 4.72
N ILE A 109 -0.59 -2.93 4.80
CA ILE A 109 -1.38 -3.60 3.77
C ILE A 109 -2.77 -2.95 3.68
N ALA A 110 -3.44 -2.70 4.80
CA ALA A 110 -4.76 -2.06 4.81
C ALA A 110 -4.73 -0.66 4.20
N ASP A 111 -3.72 0.14 4.51
CA ASP A 111 -3.51 1.46 3.92
C ASP A 111 -3.37 1.36 2.39
N ALA A 112 -2.60 0.40 1.87
CA ALA A 112 -2.42 0.21 0.44
C ALA A 112 -3.75 -0.03 -0.31
N PHE A 113 -4.67 -0.78 0.29
CA PHE A 113 -6.03 -0.98 -0.26
C PHE A 113 -6.84 0.33 -0.30
N ILE A 114 -6.79 1.13 0.77
CA ILE A 114 -7.53 2.40 0.88
C ILE A 114 -7.09 3.37 -0.22
N TRP A 115 -5.79 3.41 -0.52
CA TRP A 115 -5.20 4.27 -1.54
C TRP A 115 -5.54 3.88 -2.98
N GLN A 116 -5.97 2.64 -3.21
CA GLN A 116 -6.19 2.12 -4.56
C GLN A 116 -7.65 2.15 -5.00
N PHE A 117 -8.61 1.83 -4.12
CA PHE A 117 -10.00 1.65 -4.57
C PHE A 117 -11.05 1.91 -3.49
N HIS A 118 -11.44 3.17 -3.30
CA HIS A 118 -12.57 3.51 -2.43
C HIS A 118 -13.88 2.80 -2.84
N GLU A 119 -14.14 2.60 -4.14
CA GLU A 119 -15.40 2.02 -4.64
C GLU A 119 -15.50 0.50 -4.43
N PHE A 120 -14.39 -0.24 -4.52
CA PHE A 120 -14.38 -1.71 -4.40
C PHE A 120 -13.98 -2.22 -3.01
N THR A 121 -13.69 -1.31 -2.07
CA THR A 121 -13.28 -1.65 -0.70
C THR A 121 -14.24 -2.66 -0.02
N PRO A 122 -15.59 -2.54 -0.13
CA PRO A 122 -16.50 -3.51 0.52
C PRO A 122 -16.41 -4.93 -0.02
N MET A 123 -16.23 -5.09 -1.34
CA MET A 123 -16.09 -6.41 -1.97
C MET A 123 -14.77 -7.09 -1.58
N LEU A 124 -13.68 -6.32 -1.59
CA LEU A 124 -12.35 -6.80 -1.21
C LEU A 124 -12.30 -7.18 0.27
N ALA A 125 -12.86 -6.36 1.16
CA ALA A 125 -12.95 -6.67 2.58
C ALA A 125 -13.72 -7.98 2.84
N ASN A 126 -14.84 -8.20 2.14
CA ASN A 126 -15.61 -9.43 2.26
C ASN A 126 -14.80 -10.66 1.79
N GLY A 127 -14.13 -10.56 0.64
CA GLY A 127 -13.24 -11.60 0.11
C GLY A 127 -12.15 -11.99 1.11
N LEU A 128 -11.43 -11.00 1.66
CA LEU A 128 -10.38 -11.20 2.66
C LEU A 128 -10.93 -11.84 3.95
N TYR A 129 -12.06 -11.37 4.46
CA TYR A 129 -12.68 -11.89 5.68
C TYR A 129 -13.12 -13.37 5.56
N ASN A 130 -13.53 -13.79 4.36
CA ASN A 130 -13.99 -15.16 4.13
C ASN A 130 -12.86 -16.19 4.02
N THR A 131 -11.61 -15.76 3.89
CA THR A 131 -10.45 -16.68 3.87
C THR A 131 -10.22 -17.38 5.20
N LYS A 132 -10.75 -16.85 6.31
CA LYS A 132 -10.54 -17.32 7.68
C LYS A 132 -9.06 -17.39 8.13
N LYS A 133 -8.16 -16.74 7.40
CA LYS A 133 -6.77 -16.49 7.83
C LYS A 133 -6.74 -15.24 8.73
N PRO A 134 -6.17 -15.28 9.94
CA PRO A 134 -6.19 -14.16 10.89
C PRO A 134 -5.71 -12.83 10.28
N GLN A 135 -4.61 -12.85 9.52
CA GLN A 135 -4.01 -11.66 8.92
C GLN A 135 -4.89 -10.98 7.87
N LYS A 136 -5.59 -11.79 7.06
CA LYS A 136 -6.52 -11.30 6.05
C LYS A 136 -7.82 -10.79 6.69
N MET A 137 -8.29 -11.46 7.76
CA MET A 137 -9.43 -10.99 8.54
C MET A 137 -9.14 -9.66 9.22
N TYR A 138 -7.96 -9.47 9.79
CA TYR A 138 -7.54 -8.19 10.39
C TYR A 138 -7.62 -7.05 9.37
N THR A 139 -6.98 -7.24 8.22
CA THR A 139 -6.98 -6.25 7.13
C THR A 139 -8.40 -5.94 6.68
N ALA A 140 -9.26 -6.96 6.50
CA ALA A 140 -10.66 -6.75 6.18
C ALA A 140 -11.41 -5.87 7.19
N LEU A 141 -11.14 -6.04 8.49
CA LEU A 141 -11.76 -5.22 9.53
C LEU A 141 -11.27 -3.76 9.49
N CYS A 142 -9.99 -3.52 9.20
CA CYS A 142 -9.47 -2.17 8.98
C CYS A 142 -10.15 -1.49 7.79
N LEU A 143 -10.37 -2.21 6.69
CA LEU A 143 -11.11 -1.70 5.53
C LEU A 143 -12.58 -1.39 5.84
N TYR A 144 -13.26 -2.22 6.63
CA TYR A 144 -14.62 -1.91 7.06
C TYR A 144 -14.69 -0.64 7.91
N ARG A 145 -13.68 -0.40 8.76
CA ARG A 145 -13.61 0.83 9.58
C ARG A 145 -13.43 2.07 8.72
N SER A 146 -12.59 2.02 7.69
CA SER A 146 -12.35 3.18 6.81
C SER A 146 -13.57 3.53 5.96
N ILE A 147 -14.37 2.55 5.53
CA ILE A 147 -15.65 2.77 4.85
C ILE A 147 -16.65 3.48 5.78
N ALA A 148 -16.80 2.99 7.02
CA ALA A 148 -17.76 3.53 7.98
C ALA A 148 -17.45 4.97 8.43
N SER A 149 -16.22 5.45 8.21
CA SER A 149 -15.80 6.82 8.52
C SER A 149 -16.06 7.84 7.40
N VAL A 150 -16.55 7.44 6.23
CA VAL A 150 -17.01 8.37 5.18
C VAL A 150 -18.50 8.64 5.40
N PRO A 151 -18.92 9.83 5.86
CA PRO A 151 -20.35 10.16 5.93
C PRO A 151 -20.92 10.17 4.50
N ASP A 152 -22.16 9.72 4.33
CA ASP A 152 -22.94 9.69 3.07
C ASP A 152 -23.19 11.07 2.40
N THR A 153 -22.39 12.10 2.69
CA THR A 153 -22.63 13.46 2.22
C THR A 153 -21.36 14.14 1.74
N VAL A 154 -20.96 13.85 0.49
CA VAL A 154 -20.54 14.87 -0.48
C VAL A 154 -20.92 14.35 -1.87
N VAL A 155 -22.15 14.66 -2.31
CA VAL A 155 -22.54 14.72 -3.73
C VAL A 155 -23.01 16.14 -3.99
#